data_AF-A0A3B9YUU3-F1
#
_entry.id   AF-A0A3B9YUU3-F1
#
_cell.length_a   1.000
_cell.length_b   1.000
_cell.length_c   1.000
_cell.angle_alpha   90.00
_cell.angle_beta   90.00
_cell.angle_gamma   90.00
#
_symmetry.space_group_name_H-M   'P 1'
#
loop_
_entity.id
_entity.type
_entity.pdbx_description
1 polymer ?
#
loop_
_entity_poly.entity_id
_entity_poly.type
_entity_poly.pdbx_seq_one_letter_code
_entity_poly.pdbx_strand_id
1 'polypeptide(L)'
;SRFETDAESPSGARGLMQVLPSTAKLGDDPRKRLFEPVYNLTVGQNYVREMMRFTSPDGNLLQTLVAYNGGPGNLQKWLASVDYRDDPLLFIESLPSRETRGYVERVMANMWIYQMRMGKPTTSLDDLASGRWPIYSGSAKRVASAE
;
A
#
# COMPACT_ATOMS: atom_id res chain seq x y z
N SER A 1 0.27 -13.13 -2.21
CA SER A 1 1.19 -14.08 -2.87
C SER A 1 2.03 -14.87 -1.89
N ARG A 2 2.67 -14.26 -0.87
CA ARG A 2 3.78 -14.91 -0.12
C ARG A 2 4.94 -15.30 -1.05
N PHE A 3 5.22 -14.45 -2.04
CA PHE A 3 6.19 -14.67 -3.12
C PHE A 3 5.82 -15.74 -4.15
N GLU A 4 4.62 -16.33 -4.08
CA GLU A 4 4.10 -17.22 -5.11
C GLU A 4 3.68 -16.44 -6.37
N THR A 5 4.23 -16.81 -7.52
CA THR A 5 4.03 -16.11 -8.81
C THR A 5 2.70 -16.44 -9.49
N ASP A 6 2.13 -17.60 -9.17
CA ASP A 6 0.86 -18.12 -9.68
C ASP A 6 -0.34 -17.88 -8.73
N ALA A 7 -0.12 -17.16 -7.63
CA ALA A 7 -1.17 -16.90 -6.65
C ALA A 7 -2.37 -16.16 -7.25
N GLU A 8 -3.57 -16.67 -7.00
CA GLU A 8 -4.84 -16.04 -7.36
C GLU A 8 -5.77 -15.95 -6.13
N SER A 9 -6.31 -14.77 -5.86
CA SER A 9 -7.30 -14.56 -4.79
C SER A 9 -8.70 -14.99 -5.24
N PRO A 10 -9.65 -15.19 -4.31
CA PRO A 10 -11.07 -15.42 -4.66
C PRO A 10 -11.70 -14.29 -5.48
N SER A 11 -11.19 -13.06 -5.34
CA SER A 11 -11.61 -11.88 -6.11
C SER A 11 -10.92 -11.75 -7.48
N GLY A 12 -10.03 -12.69 -7.83
CA GLY A 12 -9.31 -12.72 -9.11
C GLY A 12 -8.05 -11.84 -9.15
N ALA A 13 -7.51 -11.46 -8.00
CA ALA A 13 -6.24 -10.74 -7.92
C ALA A 13 -5.06 -11.70 -8.14
N ARG A 14 -4.08 -11.32 -8.95
CA ARG A 14 -3.10 -12.27 -9.53
C ARG A 14 -1.64 -11.92 -9.24
N GLY A 15 -0.83 -12.96 -9.14
CA GLY A 15 0.63 -12.91 -9.10
C GLY A 15 1.21 -12.27 -7.84
N LEU A 16 2.50 -11.91 -7.92
CA LEU A 16 3.33 -11.47 -6.80
C LEU A 16 2.73 -10.30 -6.00
N MET A 17 2.17 -9.31 -6.68
CA MET A 17 1.59 -8.11 -6.09
C MET A 17 0.07 -8.18 -5.96
N GLN A 18 -0.56 -9.31 -6.31
CA GLN A 18 -2.02 -9.51 -6.22
C GLN A 18 -2.78 -8.36 -6.89
N VAL A 19 -2.51 -8.16 -8.18
CA VAL A 19 -3.12 -7.10 -8.98
C VAL A 19 -4.41 -7.63 -9.63
N LEU A 20 -5.49 -6.85 -9.57
CA LEU A 20 -6.72 -7.16 -10.30
C LEU A 20 -6.53 -6.90 -11.81
N PRO A 21 -7.07 -7.75 -12.70
CA PRO A 21 -7.00 -7.51 -14.15
C PRO A 21 -7.53 -6.14 -14.58
N SER A 22 -8.53 -5.59 -13.90
CA SER A 22 -9.08 -4.25 -14.16
C SER A 22 -8.12 -3.10 -13.85
N THR A 23 -7.10 -3.34 -13.01
CA THR A 23 -6.06 -2.37 -12.64
C THR A 23 -4.97 -2.26 -13.71
N ALA A 24 -4.80 -3.29 -14.55
CA ALA A 24 -3.82 -3.29 -15.62
C ALA A 24 -4.33 -2.46 -16.82
N LYS A 25 -3.76 -1.26 -17.01
CA LYS A 25 -4.12 -0.33 -18.10
C LYS A 25 -3.31 -0.54 -19.40
N LEU A 26 -2.56 -1.64 -19.54
CA LEU A 26 -1.68 -1.89 -20.69
C LEU A 26 -2.33 -2.84 -21.70
N GLY A 27 -2.25 -2.48 -22.98
CA GLY A 27 -3.08 -2.99 -24.10
C GLY A 27 -2.98 -4.46 -24.53
N ASP A 28 -2.34 -5.34 -23.75
CA ASP A 28 -2.39 -6.80 -23.98
C ASP A 28 -3.26 -7.46 -22.90
N ASP A 29 -3.89 -8.61 -23.20
CA ASP A 29 -4.74 -9.36 -22.25
C ASP A 29 -4.03 -9.56 -20.89
N PRO A 30 -4.35 -8.73 -19.88
CA PRO A 30 -3.60 -8.71 -18.64
C PRO A 30 -3.85 -9.98 -17.82
N ARG A 31 -4.89 -10.74 -18.16
CA ARG A 31 -5.34 -11.90 -17.38
C ARG A 31 -4.24 -12.94 -17.22
N LYS A 32 -3.55 -13.31 -18.31
CA LYS A 32 -2.48 -14.32 -18.25
C LYS A 32 -1.15 -13.71 -17.82
N ARG A 33 -0.85 -12.51 -18.30
CA ARG A 33 0.42 -11.82 -18.06
C ARG A 33 0.62 -11.40 -16.60
N LEU A 34 -0.44 -11.23 -15.83
CA LEU A 34 -0.33 -10.94 -14.40
C LEU A 34 0.30 -12.06 -13.58
N PHE A 35 0.49 -13.27 -14.12
CA PHE A 35 1.31 -14.30 -13.49
C PHE A 35 2.81 -14.20 -13.86
N GLU A 36 3.17 -13.40 -14.88
CA GLU A 36 4.56 -13.13 -15.24
C GLU A 36 5.17 -12.15 -14.21
N PRO A 37 6.22 -12.53 -13.46
CA PRO A 37 6.74 -11.74 -12.35
C PRO A 37 7.09 -10.30 -12.70
N VAL A 38 7.81 -10.08 -13.81
CA VAL A 38 8.28 -8.75 -14.23
C VAL A 38 7.10 -7.84 -14.61
N TYR A 39 6.12 -8.38 -15.35
CA TYR A 39 4.92 -7.64 -15.73
C TYR A 39 4.08 -7.30 -14.49
N ASN A 40 3.85 -8.28 -13.62
CA ASN A 40 3.08 -8.11 -12.40
C ASN A 40 3.70 -7.05 -11.47
N LEU A 41 5.02 -7.11 -11.25
CA LEU A 41 5.75 -6.11 -10.47
C LEU A 41 5.66 -4.72 -11.11
N THR A 42 5.76 -4.62 -12.44
CA THR A 42 5.65 -3.34 -13.15
C THR A 42 4.27 -2.71 -12.93
N VAL A 43 3.20 -3.48 -13.16
CA VAL A 43 1.83 -2.99 -12.98
C VAL A 43 1.56 -2.66 -11.51
N GLY A 44 1.93 -3.55 -10.58
CA GLY A 44 1.71 -3.35 -9.16
C GLY A 44 2.46 -2.13 -8.60
N GLN A 45 3.73 -1.94 -8.98
CA GLN A 45 4.49 -0.74 -8.57
C GLN A 45 3.90 0.55 -9.14
N ASN A 46 3.47 0.54 -10.41
CA ASN A 46 2.78 1.68 -11.00
C ASN A 46 1.50 2.00 -10.22
N TYR A 47 0.74 0.98 -9.84
CA TYR A 47 -0.49 1.15 -9.08
C TYR A 47 -0.23 1.66 -7.67
N VAL A 48 0.78 1.15 -6.96
CA VAL A 48 1.19 1.71 -5.65
C VAL A 48 1.53 3.20 -5.79
N ARG A 49 2.29 3.61 -6.81
CA ARG A 49 2.62 5.03 -7.02
C ARG A 49 1.38 5.87 -7.34
N GLU A 50 0.42 5.33 -8.09
CA GLU A 50 -0.88 5.98 -8.34
C GLU A 50 -1.64 6.20 -7.03
N MET A 51 -1.72 5.19 -6.16
CA MET A 51 -2.40 5.27 -4.86
C MET A 51 -1.69 6.21 -3.88
N MET A 52 -0.36 6.25 -3.88
CA MET A 52 0.38 7.22 -3.06
C MET A 52 0.03 8.66 -3.45
N ARG A 53 0.07 8.98 -4.75
CA ARG A 53 -0.29 10.31 -5.25
C ARG A 53 -1.75 10.66 -5.00
N PHE A 54 -2.64 9.66 -5.05
CA PHE A 54 -4.06 9.84 -4.77
C PHE A 54 -4.34 10.24 -3.32
N THR A 55 -3.54 9.74 -2.37
CA THR A 55 -3.80 9.94 -0.94
C THR A 55 -3.18 11.20 -0.38
N SER A 56 -1.99 11.58 -0.84
CA SER A 56 -1.34 12.84 -0.47
C SER A 56 -0.14 13.12 -1.36
N PRO A 57 0.34 14.38 -1.45
CA PRO A 57 1.55 14.72 -2.20
C PRO A 57 2.77 13.90 -1.77
N ASP A 58 2.91 13.66 -0.46
CA ASP A 58 4.05 12.97 0.15
C ASP A 58 3.79 11.46 0.42
N GLY A 59 2.59 10.96 0.12
CA GLY A 59 2.18 9.55 0.25
C GLY A 59 1.94 9.06 1.69
N ASN A 60 0.71 9.14 2.19
CA ASN A 60 0.28 8.55 3.45
C ASN A 60 0.20 7.02 3.29
N LEU A 61 1.06 6.29 4.00
CA LEU A 61 1.22 4.84 3.82
C LEU A 61 -0.04 4.06 4.19
N LEU A 62 -0.72 4.42 5.28
CA LEU A 62 -1.94 3.72 5.68
C LEU A 62 -3.04 3.88 4.64
N GLN A 63 -3.33 5.13 4.25
CA GLN A 63 -4.35 5.39 3.24
C GLN A 63 -3.99 4.76 1.90
N THR A 64 -2.70 4.75 1.52
CA THR A 64 -2.24 4.10 0.29
C THR A 64 -2.55 2.59 0.30
N LEU A 65 -2.27 1.90 1.41
CA LEU A 65 -2.54 0.48 1.55
C LEU A 65 -4.05 0.18 1.55
N VAL A 66 -4.84 1.04 2.19
CA VAL A 66 -6.31 0.97 2.16
C VAL A 66 -6.81 1.15 0.73
N ALA A 67 -6.31 2.13 -0.02
CA ALA A 67 -6.68 2.34 -1.42
C ALA A 67 -6.24 1.18 -2.33
N TYR A 68 -5.06 0.60 -2.08
CA TYR A 68 -4.55 -0.53 -2.87
C TYR A 68 -5.39 -1.81 -2.69
N ASN A 69 -5.73 -2.16 -1.44
CA ASN A 69 -6.48 -3.38 -1.14
C ASN A 69 -8.01 -3.17 -1.20
N GLY A 70 -8.50 -2.12 -0.56
CA GLY A 70 -9.93 -1.81 -0.49
C GLY A 70 -10.45 -1.03 -1.69
N GLY A 71 -9.57 -0.43 -2.50
CA GLY A 71 -9.93 0.44 -3.62
C GLY A 71 -10.06 1.91 -3.22
N PRO A 72 -9.70 2.87 -4.11
CA PRO A 72 -9.70 4.31 -3.80
C PRO A 72 -11.10 4.86 -3.49
N GLY A 73 -12.16 4.31 -4.11
CA GLY A 73 -13.54 4.71 -3.81
C GLY A 73 -13.98 4.33 -2.39
N ASN A 74 -13.56 3.16 -1.90
CA ASN A 74 -13.83 2.75 -0.52
C ASN A 74 -13.02 3.57 0.48
N LEU A 75 -11.75 3.89 0.17
CA LEU A 75 -10.97 4.81 1.00
C LEU A 75 -11.71 6.14 1.19
N GLN A 76 -12.13 6.79 0.11
CA GLN A 76 -12.85 8.07 0.18
C GLN A 76 -14.15 7.97 0.98
N LYS A 77 -14.92 6.90 0.75
CA LYS A 77 -16.13 6.62 1.52
C LYS A 77 -15.83 6.50 3.01
N TRP A 78 -14.81 5.73 3.38
CA TRP A 78 -14.48 5.47 4.78
C TRP A 78 -13.92 6.72 5.47
N LEU A 79 -13.06 7.49 4.82
CA LEU A 79 -12.58 8.79 5.32
C LEU A 79 -13.74 9.75 5.64
N ALA A 80 -14.81 9.71 4.85
CA ALA A 80 -15.99 10.55 5.05
C ALA A 80 -16.97 10.01 6.11
N SER A 81 -16.97 8.70 6.38
CA SER A 81 -18.01 8.06 7.20
C SER A 81 -17.56 7.64 8.60
N VAL A 82 -16.26 7.41 8.81
CA VAL A 82 -15.75 6.92 10.09
C VAL A 82 -15.26 8.09 10.95
N ASP A 83 -15.64 8.12 12.22
CA ASP A 83 -15.05 9.07 13.18
C ASP A 83 -13.78 8.45 13.77
N TYR A 84 -12.63 8.83 13.20
CA TYR A 84 -11.32 8.40 13.65
C TYR A 84 -10.53 9.48 14.39
N ARG A 85 -11.13 10.67 14.61
CA ARG A 85 -10.51 11.78 15.39
C ARG A 85 -9.10 12.17 14.96
N ASP A 86 -8.80 12.04 13.67
CA ASP A 86 -7.47 12.22 13.09
C ASP A 86 -6.37 11.31 13.67
N ASP A 87 -6.75 10.23 14.37
CA ASP A 87 -5.85 9.22 14.89
C ASP A 87 -5.62 8.11 13.84
N PRO A 88 -4.37 7.87 13.41
CA PRO A 88 -4.06 6.89 12.37
C PRO A 88 -4.42 5.45 12.75
N LEU A 89 -4.27 5.06 14.02
CA LEU A 89 -4.54 3.69 14.48
C LEU A 89 -6.04 3.48 14.63
N LEU A 90 -6.76 4.46 15.16
CA LEU A 90 -8.21 4.45 15.23
C LEU A 90 -8.83 4.42 13.83
N PHE A 91 -8.23 5.11 12.85
CA PHE A 91 -8.67 5.03 11.45
C PHE A 91 -8.61 3.59 10.94
N ILE A 92 -7.49 2.88 11.15
CA ILE A 92 -7.38 1.48 10.76
C ILE A 92 -8.42 0.62 11.48
N GLU A 93 -8.55 0.75 12.81
CA GLU A 93 -9.50 -0.07 13.55
C GLU A 93 -10.96 0.19 13.19
N SER A 94 -11.26 1.40 12.73
CA SER A 94 -12.60 1.83 12.33
C SER A 94 -12.97 1.43 10.89
N LEU A 95 -12.05 0.87 10.10
CA LEU A 95 -12.36 0.40 8.75
C LEU A 95 -13.42 -0.73 8.78
N PRO A 96 -14.52 -0.60 8.03
CA PRO A 96 -15.55 -1.65 7.98
C PRO A 96 -15.06 -2.99 7.43
N SER A 97 -14.05 -2.97 6.55
CA SER A 97 -13.49 -4.17 5.93
C SER A 97 -12.46 -4.82 6.86
N ARG A 98 -12.82 -5.96 7.48
CA ARG A 98 -11.88 -6.78 8.28
C ARG A 98 -10.68 -7.26 7.47
N GLU A 99 -10.87 -7.59 6.20
CA GLU A 99 -9.79 -7.98 5.30
C GLU A 99 -8.79 -6.83 5.12
N THR A 100 -9.29 -5.62 4.86
CA THR A 100 -8.43 -4.46 4.63
C THR A 100 -7.67 -4.04 5.88
N ARG A 101 -8.29 -4.12 7.07
CA ARG A 101 -7.58 -3.92 8.35
C ARG A 101 -6.38 -4.86 8.49
N GLY A 102 -6.66 -6.16 8.42
CA GLY A 102 -5.63 -7.19 8.55
C GLY A 102 -4.60 -7.16 7.42
N TYR A 103 -4.94 -6.63 6.24
CA TYR A 103 -3.98 -6.38 5.16
C TYR A 103 -3.03 -5.25 5.53
N VAL A 104 -3.55 -4.09 5.93
CA VAL A 104 -2.75 -2.90 6.26
C VAL A 104 -1.77 -3.21 7.40
N GLU A 105 -2.27 -3.79 8.50
CA GLU A 105 -1.45 -4.20 9.65
C GLU A 105 -0.28 -5.09 9.23
N ARG A 106 -0.58 -6.11 8.42
CA ARG A 106 0.40 -7.12 8.00
C ARG A 106 1.43 -6.56 7.03
N VAL A 107 1.02 -5.66 6.14
CA VAL A 107 1.96 -5.00 5.21
C VAL A 107 2.86 -4.02 5.94
N MET A 108 2.33 -3.20 6.86
CA MET A 108 3.14 -2.29 7.68
C MET A 108 4.14 -3.06 8.54
N ALA A 109 3.69 -4.10 9.25
CA ALA A 109 4.57 -4.96 10.05
C ALA A 109 5.69 -5.59 9.21
N ASN A 110 5.35 -6.16 8.05
CA ASN A 110 6.35 -6.73 7.15
C ASN A 110 7.32 -5.66 6.62
N MET A 111 6.84 -4.47 6.27
CA MET A 111 7.69 -3.37 5.82
C MET A 111 8.74 -3.01 6.88
N TRP A 112 8.34 -2.86 8.14
CA TRP A 112 9.26 -2.58 9.24
C TRP A 112 10.25 -3.71 9.49
N ILE A 113 9.81 -4.97 9.44
CA ILE A 113 10.69 -6.13 9.54
C ILE A 113 11.75 -6.10 8.43
N TYR A 114 11.37 -5.78 7.18
CA TYR A 114 12.32 -5.63 6.09
C TYR A 114 13.25 -4.43 6.27
N GLN A 115 12.76 -3.29 6.76
CA GLN A 115 13.61 -2.14 7.08
C GLN A 115 14.67 -2.50 8.14
N MET A 116 14.27 -3.11 9.25
CA MET A 116 15.17 -3.56 10.31
C MET A 116 16.23 -4.55 9.79
N ARG A 117 15.81 -5.55 9.00
CA ARG A 117 16.73 -6.52 8.38
C ARG A 117 17.72 -5.89 7.41
N MET A 118 17.36 -4.76 6.80
CA MET A 118 18.22 -4.01 5.88
C MET A 118 18.98 -2.87 6.57
N GLY A 119 18.92 -2.75 7.90
CA GLY A 119 19.55 -1.66 8.64
C GLY A 119 18.97 -0.27 8.29
N LYS A 120 17.74 -0.20 7.79
CA LYS A 120 17.05 1.05 7.46
C LYS A 120 16.23 1.53 8.67
N PRO A 121 16.07 2.86 8.84
CA PRO A 121 15.21 3.40 9.88
C PRO A 121 13.74 3.00 9.65
N THR A 122 13.01 2.85 10.76
CA THR A 122 11.58 2.57 10.79
C THR A 122 10.77 3.83 11.12
N THR A 123 11.03 4.95 10.44
CA THR A 123 10.41 6.25 10.74
C THR A 123 8.88 6.19 10.80
N SER A 124 8.25 5.43 9.90
CA SER A 124 6.79 5.27 9.88
C SER A 124 6.24 4.48 11.07
N LEU A 125 7.06 3.63 11.72
CA LEU A 125 6.70 3.00 12.99
C LEU A 125 6.72 4.04 14.11
N ASP A 126 7.77 4.87 14.16
CA ASP A 126 7.93 5.92 15.17
C ASP A 126 6.82 6.97 15.06
N ASP A 127 6.42 7.32 13.82
CA ASP A 127 5.29 8.20 13.55
C ASP A 127 3.99 7.62 14.12
N LEU A 128 3.66 6.37 13.79
CA LEU A 128 2.45 5.72 14.30
C LEU A 128 2.46 5.59 15.82
N ALA A 129 3.58 5.19 16.42
CA ALA A 129 3.73 5.09 17.86
C ALA A 129 3.55 6.43 18.58
N SER A 130 3.77 7.54 17.85
CA SER A 130 3.56 8.90 18.34
C SER A 130 2.20 9.49 17.97
N GLY A 131 1.28 8.70 17.40
CA GLY A 131 -0.04 9.18 16.94
C GLY A 131 0.01 10.04 15.67
N ARG A 132 1.11 10.02 14.91
CA ARG A 132 1.25 10.75 13.65
C ARG A 132 0.99 9.85 12.45
N TRP A 133 0.43 10.43 11.39
CA TRP A 133 0.26 9.75 10.11
C TRP A 133 1.63 9.36 9.53
N PRO A 134 1.81 8.09 9.09
CA PRO A 134 3.07 7.64 8.52
C PRO A 134 3.16 8.09 7.07
N ILE A 135 3.87 9.19 6.85
CA ILE A 135 4.14 9.73 5.52
C ILE A 135 5.36 9.02 4.93
N TYR A 136 5.27 8.65 3.64
CA TYR A 136 6.39 8.04 2.94
C TYR A 136 7.52 9.05 2.77
N SER A 137 8.46 9.02 3.70
CA SER A 137 9.78 9.59 3.48
C SER A 137 10.53 8.66 2.54
N GLY A 138 10.40 8.89 1.24
CA GLY A 138 11.29 8.26 0.26
C GLY A 138 12.71 8.35 0.78
N SER A 139 13.42 7.23 0.81
CA SER A 139 14.78 7.14 1.36
C SER A 139 15.61 8.32 0.87
N ALA A 140 15.83 9.28 1.77
CA ALA A 140 16.39 10.60 1.51
C ALA A 140 15.56 11.46 0.52
N LYS A 141 15.04 12.60 1.00
CA LYS A 141 15.36 13.85 0.27
C LYS A 141 16.85 13.74 -0.05
N ARG A 142 17.18 13.52 -1.33
CA ARG A 142 18.55 13.53 -1.83
C ARG A 142 19.30 14.61 -1.07
N VAL A 143 20.43 14.23 -0.46
CA VAL A 143 21.55 15.09 -0.07
C VAL A 143 21.12 16.56 -0.08
N ALA A 144 20.71 17.06 1.08
CA ALA A 144 20.62 18.50 1.27
C ALA A 144 21.90 19.11 0.70
N SER A 145 21.71 19.91 -0.35
CA SER A 145 22.66 20.85 -0.93
C SER A 145 24.11 20.61 -0.52
N ALA A 146 24.80 19.72 -1.24
CA ALA A 146 26.24 19.88 -1.41
C ALA A 146 26.43 20.93 -2.50
N GLU A 147 26.39 22.21 -2.10
CA GLU A 147 27.01 23.37 -2.73
C GLU A 147 26.95 24.56 -1.76
#